data_AF-A0A377M887-F1
#
_entry.id   AF-A0A377M887-F1
#
_cell.length_a   1.000
_cell.length_b   1.000
_cell.length_c   1.000
_cell.angle_alpha   90.00
_cell.angle_beta   90.00
_cell.angle_gamma   90.00
#
_symmetry.space_group_name_H-M   'P 1'
#
loop_
_entity.id
_entity.type
_entity.pdbx_description
1 polymer ?
#
loop_
_entity_poly.entity_id
_entity_poly.type
_entity_poly.pdbx_seq_one_letter_code
_entity_poly.pdbx_strand_id
1 'polypeptide(L)'
;MSVSIAFTLFLNPGQGRLKCLVGHLAENEVRGDLSYIDKAFGVHSARAIQEELMGRPVTLRELSDLLNLEGYPIDYSTISRMEDTIKYLWPCIPNLLNSGLARLQVLSLLRIRSQAGKVWSQFAHESSPQCSFDQVFEASCQGFDDPDSYAYETFRDEFIGQLVKALPHPSLNYDAG
;
A
#
# COMPACT_ATOMS: atom_id res chain seq x y z
N MET A 1 -33.25 16.87 16.12
CA MET A 1 -31.84 16.45 16.24
C MET A 1 -30.98 16.75 15.00
N SER A 2 -31.55 16.99 13.81
CA SER A 2 -30.76 17.19 12.57
C SER A 2 -30.07 18.56 12.44
N VAL A 3 -30.54 19.61 13.11
CA VAL A 3 -29.97 20.98 12.99
C VAL A 3 -28.64 21.12 13.75
N SER A 4 -28.44 20.39 14.84
CA SER A 4 -27.23 20.49 15.67
C SER A 4 -25.99 19.88 15.01
N ILE A 5 -26.15 18.82 14.21
CA ILE A 5 -25.04 18.13 13.54
C ILE A 5 -24.50 18.97 12.37
N ALA A 6 -25.41 19.57 11.58
CA ALA A 6 -25.04 20.46 10.49
C ALA A 6 -24.27 21.70 10.98
N PHE A 7 -24.64 22.24 12.14
CA PHE A 7 -23.97 23.41 12.74
C PHE A 7 -22.56 23.08 13.26
N THR A 8 -22.36 21.90 13.87
CA THR A 8 -21.03 21.44 14.31
C THR A 8 -20.08 21.18 13.14
N LEU A 9 -20.58 20.64 12.03
CA LEU A 9 -19.77 20.44 10.80
C LEU A 9 -19.33 21.76 10.18
N PHE A 10 -20.14 22.81 10.28
CA PHE A 10 -19.83 24.15 9.78
C PHE A 10 -18.71 24.84 10.59
N LEU A 11 -18.61 24.54 11.88
CA LEU A 11 -17.62 25.12 12.79
C LEU A 11 -16.26 24.38 12.78
N ASN A 12 -16.20 23.17 12.22
CA ASN A 12 -14.96 22.42 12.07
C ASN A 12 -14.78 21.91 10.62
N PRO A 13 -14.15 22.71 9.74
CA PRO A 13 -13.99 22.38 8.33
C PRO A 13 -13.33 21.01 8.10
N GLY A 14 -12.39 20.60 8.98
CA GLY A 14 -11.74 19.30 8.90
C GLY A 14 -12.70 18.13 9.14
N GLN A 15 -13.62 18.24 10.10
CA GLN A 15 -14.64 17.21 10.34
C GLN A 15 -15.61 17.09 9.17
N GLY A 16 -15.99 18.22 8.55
CA GLY A 16 -16.80 18.22 7.33
C GLY A 16 -16.10 17.51 6.16
N ARG A 17 -14.81 17.81 5.93
CA ARG A 17 -13.99 17.16 4.90
C ARG A 17 -13.90 15.64 5.10
N LEU A 18 -13.64 15.21 6.34
CA LEU A 18 -13.53 13.79 6.66
C LEU A 18 -14.83 13.03 6.36
N LYS A 19 -15.97 13.53 6.84
CA LYS A 19 -17.26 12.88 6.60
C LYS A 19 -17.62 12.81 5.13
N CYS A 20 -17.36 13.87 4.37
CA CYS A 20 -17.58 13.90 2.92
C CYS A 20 -16.75 12.81 2.22
N LEU A 21 -15.45 12.73 2.54
CA LEU A 21 -14.54 11.74 1.97
C LEU A 21 -14.97 10.31 2.30
N VAL A 22 -15.27 10.01 3.57
CA VAL A 22 -15.68 8.66 3.98
C VAL A 22 -17.03 8.28 3.38
N GLY A 23 -17.97 9.23 3.29
CA GLY A 23 -19.24 9.02 2.59
C GLY A 23 -19.06 8.65 1.12
N HIS A 24 -18.16 9.35 0.42
CA HIS A 24 -17.83 8.99 -0.96
C HIS A 24 -17.15 7.62 -1.06
N LEU A 25 -16.25 7.25 -0.15
CA LEU A 25 -15.67 5.91 -0.13
C LEU A 25 -16.73 4.82 0.05
N ALA A 26 -17.66 5.01 1.00
CA ALA A 26 -18.76 4.09 1.24
C ALA A 26 -19.70 3.96 0.03
N GLU A 27 -20.05 5.08 -0.60
CA GLU A 27 -20.88 5.09 -1.82
C GLU A 27 -20.20 4.37 -2.98
N ASN A 28 -18.91 4.64 -3.20
CA ASN A 28 -18.13 4.00 -4.25
C ASN A 28 -17.89 2.50 -4.00
N GLU A 29 -17.83 2.05 -2.75
CA GLU A 29 -17.71 0.63 -2.43
C GLU A 29 -18.93 -0.17 -2.95
N VAL A 30 -20.12 0.44 -2.92
CA VAL A 30 -21.36 -0.16 -3.44
C VAL A 30 -21.39 -0.16 -4.97
N ARG A 31 -20.89 0.89 -5.61
CA ARG A 31 -20.89 1.03 -7.07
C ARG A 31 -19.78 0.22 -7.75
N GLY A 32 -18.65 0.06 -7.07
CA GLY A 32 -17.47 -0.64 -7.60
C GLY A 32 -16.61 0.21 -8.54
N ASP A 33 -16.78 1.53 -8.53
CA ASP A 33 -16.15 2.44 -9.50
C ASP A 33 -14.68 2.77 -9.18
N LEU A 34 -14.21 2.52 -7.96
CA LEU A 34 -12.84 2.81 -7.52
C LEU A 34 -11.94 1.59 -7.62
N SER A 35 -10.73 1.80 -8.17
CA SER A 35 -9.68 0.79 -8.14
C SER A 35 -9.16 0.56 -6.71
N TYR A 36 -8.39 -0.50 -6.51
CA TYR A 36 -7.78 -0.78 -5.20
C TYR A 36 -6.86 0.36 -4.74
N ILE A 37 -6.10 0.97 -5.67
CA ILE A 37 -5.17 2.05 -5.34
C ILE A 37 -5.91 3.35 -5.01
N ASP A 38 -7.02 3.65 -5.69
CA ASP A 38 -7.86 4.82 -5.37
C ASP A 38 -8.43 4.72 -3.95
N LYS A 39 -8.93 3.52 -3.58
CA LYS A 39 -9.41 3.25 -2.22
C LYS A 39 -8.31 3.41 -1.19
N ALA A 40 -7.09 2.94 -1.49
CA ALA A 40 -5.94 3.11 -0.62
C ALA A 40 -5.64 4.59 -0.37
N PHE A 41 -5.59 5.42 -1.42
CA PHE A 41 -5.37 6.86 -1.28
C PHE A 41 -6.48 7.58 -0.53
N GLY A 42 -7.74 7.16 -0.71
CA GLY A 42 -8.86 7.70 0.05
C GLY A 42 -8.75 7.40 1.54
N VAL A 43 -8.40 6.16 1.90
CA VAL A 43 -8.16 5.76 3.30
C VAL A 43 -6.97 6.51 3.91
N HIS A 44 -5.87 6.63 3.17
CA HIS A 44 -4.70 7.40 3.61
C HIS A 44 -5.05 8.88 3.82
N SER A 45 -5.84 9.47 2.92
CA SER A 45 -6.31 10.86 3.03
C SER A 45 -7.23 11.06 4.25
N ALA A 46 -8.12 10.10 4.53
CA ALA A 46 -8.96 10.12 5.73
C ALA A 46 -8.11 10.11 7.01
N ARG A 47 -7.03 9.32 7.03
CA ARG A 47 -6.06 9.31 8.13
C ARG A 47 -5.38 10.67 8.30
N ALA A 48 -4.87 11.25 7.23
CA ALA A 48 -4.17 12.54 7.27
C ALA A 48 -5.09 13.66 7.80
N ILE A 49 -6.36 13.70 7.38
CA ILE A 49 -7.35 14.65 7.89
C ILE A 49 -7.60 14.41 9.39
N GLN A 50 -7.71 13.15 9.82
CA GLN A 50 -7.90 12.85 11.24
C GLN A 50 -6.69 13.24 12.09
N GLU A 51 -5.48 13.02 11.59
CA GLU A 51 -4.23 13.41 12.27
C GLU A 51 -4.14 14.94 12.42
N GLU A 52 -4.52 15.69 11.38
CA GLU A 52 -4.64 17.15 11.42
C GLU A 52 -5.64 17.60 12.50
N LEU A 53 -6.81 16.98 12.54
CA LEU A 53 -7.86 17.28 13.52
C LEU A 53 -7.46 16.99 14.97
N MET A 54 -6.68 15.93 15.19
CA MET A 54 -6.26 15.50 16.53
C MET A 54 -4.94 16.14 16.98
N GLY A 55 -4.18 16.74 16.06
CA GLY A 55 -2.84 17.27 16.33
C GLY A 55 -1.83 16.20 16.72
N ARG A 56 -2.07 14.93 16.34
CA ARG A 56 -1.19 13.80 16.64
C ARG A 56 -1.33 12.69 15.59
N PRO A 57 -0.34 11.80 15.45
CA PRO A 57 -0.48 10.59 14.65
C PRO A 57 -1.67 9.74 15.10
N VAL A 58 -2.33 9.10 14.13
CA VAL A 58 -3.47 8.21 14.31
C VAL A 58 -2.99 6.80 14.00
N THR A 59 -3.29 5.87 14.89
CA THR A 59 -2.97 4.47 14.65
C THR A 59 -3.95 3.88 13.63
N LEU A 60 -3.53 2.85 12.89
CA LEU A 60 -4.42 2.22 11.91
C LEU A 60 -5.64 1.55 12.56
N ARG A 61 -5.58 1.21 13.85
CA ARG A 61 -6.74 0.68 14.60
C ARG A 61 -7.76 1.78 14.88
N GLU A 62 -7.30 2.93 15.37
CA GLU A 62 -8.15 4.11 15.54
C GLU A 62 -8.79 4.54 14.21
N LEU A 63 -8.02 4.49 13.11
CA LEU A 63 -8.56 4.75 11.78
C LEU A 63 -9.63 3.73 11.37
N SER A 64 -9.37 2.44 11.62
CA SER A 64 -10.35 1.37 11.37
C SER A 64 -11.65 1.66 12.11
N ASP A 65 -11.59 1.93 13.41
CA ASP A 65 -12.77 2.19 14.24
C ASP A 65 -13.54 3.42 13.73
N LEU A 66 -12.83 4.49 13.38
CA LEU A 66 -13.40 5.72 12.82
C LEU A 66 -14.13 5.47 11.50
N LEU A 67 -13.49 4.77 10.56
CA LEU A 67 -14.07 4.49 9.24
C LEU A 67 -15.32 3.61 9.36
N ASN A 68 -15.30 2.60 10.24
CA ASN A 68 -16.47 1.77 10.51
C ASN A 68 -17.62 2.59 11.12
N LEU A 69 -17.32 3.50 12.04
CA LEU A 69 -18.32 4.39 12.66
C LEU A 69 -19.00 5.31 11.64
N GLU A 70 -18.23 5.81 10.66
CA GLU A 70 -18.70 6.71 9.59
C GLU A 70 -19.29 5.96 8.38
N GLY A 71 -19.44 4.63 8.46
CA GLY A 71 -20.18 3.83 7.47
C GLY A 71 -19.34 3.24 6.33
N TYR A 72 -18.01 3.19 6.47
CA TYR A 72 -17.10 2.51 5.55
C TYR A 72 -16.44 1.30 6.25
N PRO A 73 -17.03 0.09 6.16
CA PRO A 73 -16.53 -1.08 6.87
C PRO A 73 -15.18 -1.54 6.32
N ILE A 74 -14.14 -1.42 7.14
CA ILE A 74 -12.78 -1.82 6.78
C ILE A 74 -12.01 -2.27 8.02
N ASP A 75 -11.18 -3.30 7.89
CA ASP A 75 -10.38 -3.82 8.98
C ASP A 75 -8.94 -3.29 8.97
N TYR A 76 -8.30 -3.28 10.14
CA TYR A 76 -6.89 -2.91 10.33
C TYR A 76 -5.94 -3.57 9.32
N SER A 77 -6.11 -4.86 9.03
CA SER A 77 -5.18 -5.60 8.14
C SER A 77 -5.30 -5.12 6.69
N THR A 78 -6.51 -4.76 6.26
CA THR A 78 -6.75 -4.17 4.95
C THR A 78 -6.16 -2.77 4.86
N ILE A 79 -6.33 -1.93 5.88
CA ILE A 79 -5.70 -0.61 5.96
C ILE A 79 -4.17 -0.75 5.91
N SER A 80 -3.59 -1.66 6.69
CA SER A 80 -2.13 -1.88 6.70
C SER A 80 -1.60 -2.23 5.32
N ARG A 81 -2.29 -3.09 4.56
CA ARG A 81 -1.90 -3.44 3.19
C ARG A 81 -2.05 -2.28 2.20
N MET A 82 -3.06 -1.43 2.39
CA MET A 82 -3.23 -0.22 1.59
C MET A 82 -2.07 0.76 1.82
N GLU A 83 -1.70 1.00 3.08
CA GLU A 83 -0.55 1.85 3.44
C GLU A 83 0.77 1.26 2.91
N ASP A 84 0.96 -0.06 3.02
CA ASP A 84 2.13 -0.74 2.43
C ASP A 84 2.16 -0.61 0.90
N THR A 85 1.00 -0.65 0.24
CA THR A 85 0.89 -0.45 -1.22
C THR A 85 1.36 0.95 -1.60
N ILE A 86 0.85 1.98 -0.91
CA ILE A 86 1.25 3.39 -1.14
C ILE A 86 2.73 3.60 -0.83
N LYS A 87 3.23 2.97 0.22
CA LYS A 87 4.62 3.15 0.65
C LYS A 87 5.62 2.47 -0.27
N TYR A 88 5.33 1.25 -0.70
CA TYR A 88 6.33 0.39 -1.33
C TYR A 88 6.11 0.15 -2.82
N LEU A 89 4.85 0.09 -3.27
CA LEU A 89 4.55 -0.23 -4.67
C LEU A 89 4.31 1.03 -5.49
N TRP A 90 3.57 2.00 -4.94
CA TRP A 90 3.23 3.24 -5.64
C TRP A 90 4.44 4.02 -6.18
N PRO A 91 5.57 4.16 -5.45
CA PRO A 91 6.74 4.85 -6.00
C PRO A 91 7.39 4.13 -7.19
N CYS A 92 7.14 2.82 -7.34
CA CYS A 92 7.82 1.96 -8.30
C CYS A 92 6.97 1.61 -9.52
N ILE A 93 5.67 1.38 -9.32
CA ILE A 93 4.72 0.91 -10.36
C ILE A 93 3.38 1.69 -10.36
N PRO A 94 3.41 3.04 -10.42
CA PRO A 94 2.19 3.85 -10.35
C PRO A 94 1.23 3.65 -11.54
N ASN A 95 1.73 3.49 -12.77
CA ASN A 95 0.89 3.32 -13.96
C ASN A 95 0.18 1.97 -13.95
N LEU A 96 0.89 0.90 -13.56
CA LEU A 96 0.28 -0.42 -13.39
C LEU A 96 -0.80 -0.41 -12.30
N LEU A 97 -0.57 0.26 -11.17
CA LEU A 97 -1.59 0.38 -10.12
C LEU A 97 -2.81 1.17 -10.61
N ASN A 98 -2.59 2.29 -11.30
CA ASN A 98 -3.65 3.13 -11.86
C ASN A 98 -4.45 2.46 -12.97
N SER A 99 -3.90 1.45 -13.65
CA SER A 99 -4.64 0.67 -14.64
C SER A 99 -5.73 -0.24 -14.03
N GLY A 100 -5.90 -0.21 -12.71
CA GLY A 100 -6.88 -1.02 -12.00
C GLY A 100 -6.34 -2.38 -11.58
N LEU A 101 -5.04 -2.49 -11.27
CA LEU A 101 -4.45 -3.75 -10.82
C LEU A 101 -5.25 -4.38 -9.66
N ALA A 102 -5.71 -5.61 -9.87
CA ALA A 102 -6.60 -6.27 -8.92
C ALA A 102 -5.93 -6.45 -7.55
N ARG A 103 -6.71 -6.28 -6.48
CA ARG A 103 -6.23 -6.41 -5.08
C ARG A 103 -5.38 -7.66 -4.86
N LEU A 104 -5.80 -8.83 -5.36
CA LEU A 104 -5.05 -10.07 -5.17
C LEU A 104 -3.63 -10.01 -5.78
N GLN A 105 -3.48 -9.35 -6.93
CA GLN A 105 -2.17 -9.17 -7.57
C GLN A 105 -1.29 -8.21 -6.77
N VAL A 106 -1.85 -7.10 -6.28
CA VAL A 106 -1.15 -6.16 -5.39
C VAL A 106 -0.66 -6.86 -4.12
N LEU A 107 -1.50 -7.70 -3.51
CA LEU A 107 -1.13 -8.47 -2.32
C LEU A 107 -0.02 -9.50 -2.61
N SER A 108 0.00 -10.10 -3.80
CA SER A 108 1.08 -11.00 -4.22
C SER A 108 2.42 -10.26 -4.35
N LEU A 109 2.43 -9.03 -4.88
CA LEU A 109 3.62 -8.17 -4.95
C LEU A 109 4.12 -7.78 -3.55
N LEU A 110 3.22 -7.35 -2.66
CA LEU A 110 3.58 -7.06 -1.26
C LEU A 110 4.15 -8.29 -0.55
N ARG A 111 3.56 -9.47 -0.79
CA ARG A 111 3.99 -10.72 -0.17
C ARG A 111 5.41 -11.08 -0.57
N ILE A 112 5.71 -11.09 -1.88
CA ILE A 112 7.06 -11.45 -2.34
C ILE A 112 8.10 -10.42 -1.86
N ARG A 113 7.78 -9.13 -1.91
CA ARG A 113 8.65 -8.07 -1.36
C ARG A 113 8.92 -8.30 0.13
N SER A 114 7.89 -8.58 0.91
CA SER A 114 8.03 -8.83 2.36
C SER A 114 8.90 -10.07 2.65
N GLN A 115 8.71 -11.15 1.90
CA GLN A 115 9.51 -12.38 2.04
C GLN A 115 10.98 -12.13 1.67
N ALA A 116 11.23 -11.51 0.52
CA ALA A 116 12.57 -11.15 0.08
C ALA A 116 13.27 -10.20 1.05
N GLY A 117 12.56 -9.22 1.61
CA GLY A 117 13.11 -8.31 2.61
C GLY A 117 13.54 -9.02 3.89
N LYS A 118 12.80 -10.04 4.34
CA LYS A 118 13.20 -10.87 5.49
C LYS A 118 14.49 -11.65 5.21
N VAL A 119 14.58 -12.27 4.02
CA VAL A 119 15.80 -12.99 3.59
C VAL A 119 16.98 -12.02 3.50
N TRP A 120 16.77 -10.86 2.87
CA TRP A 120 17.78 -9.82 2.79
C TRP A 120 18.30 -9.42 4.18
N SER A 121 17.42 -9.14 5.13
CA SER A 121 17.82 -8.78 6.49
C SER A 121 18.61 -9.88 7.22
N GLN A 122 18.39 -11.16 6.88
CA GLN A 122 19.13 -12.27 7.47
C GLN A 122 20.58 -12.34 6.97
N PHE A 123 20.81 -12.12 5.67
CA PHE A 123 22.13 -12.35 5.06
C PHE A 123 22.91 -11.07 4.74
N ALA A 124 22.28 -9.89 4.75
CA ALA A 124 22.93 -8.63 4.37
C ALA A 124 24.16 -8.29 5.23
N HIS A 125 24.18 -8.69 6.50
CA HIS A 125 25.34 -8.44 7.35
C HIS A 125 26.57 -9.25 6.91
N GLU A 126 26.36 -10.49 6.46
CA GLU A 126 27.43 -11.40 6.07
C GLU A 126 27.96 -11.10 4.67
N SER A 127 27.07 -10.78 3.72
CA SER A 127 27.45 -10.49 2.33
C SER A 127 27.86 -9.03 2.08
N SER A 128 27.62 -8.10 3.02
CA SER A 128 27.94 -6.66 2.89
C SER A 128 27.59 -6.06 1.51
N PRO A 129 26.30 -6.11 1.11
CA PRO A 129 25.86 -5.68 -0.21
C PRO A 129 26.13 -4.19 -0.45
N GLN A 130 26.46 -3.84 -1.69
CA GLN A 130 26.79 -2.46 -2.10
C GLN A 130 25.55 -1.56 -2.33
N CYS A 131 24.36 -2.15 -2.32
CA CYS A 131 23.08 -1.46 -2.48
C CYS A 131 22.11 -1.88 -1.37
N SER A 132 21.04 -1.11 -1.18
CA SER A 132 19.97 -1.46 -0.26
C SER A 132 18.94 -2.39 -0.90
N PHE A 133 18.16 -3.09 -0.07
CA PHE A 133 17.02 -3.88 -0.53
C PHE A 133 16.03 -3.06 -1.37
N ASP A 134 15.76 -1.82 -0.94
CA ASP A 134 14.81 -0.93 -1.62
C ASP A 134 15.31 -0.57 -3.03
N GLN A 135 16.61 -0.31 -3.19
CA GLN A 135 17.21 -0.06 -4.51
C GLN A 135 17.08 -1.26 -5.45
N VAL A 136 17.26 -2.47 -4.94
CA VAL A 136 17.07 -3.70 -5.73
C VAL A 136 15.62 -3.87 -6.14
N PHE A 137 14.68 -3.64 -5.21
CA PHE A 137 13.25 -3.74 -5.50
C PHE A 137 12.81 -2.70 -6.55
N GLU A 138 13.20 -1.44 -6.37
CA GLU A 138 12.92 -0.35 -7.32
C GLU A 138 13.48 -0.65 -8.72
N ALA A 139 14.72 -1.15 -8.80
CA ALA A 139 15.34 -1.56 -10.06
C ALA A 139 14.61 -2.75 -10.71
N SER A 140 14.04 -3.66 -9.92
CA SER A 140 13.26 -4.81 -10.43
C SER A 140 11.87 -4.41 -10.93
N CYS A 141 11.33 -3.28 -10.47
CA CYS A 141 10.09 -2.72 -10.98
C CYS A 141 10.25 -2.05 -12.34
N GLN A 142 11.48 -1.69 -12.74
CA GLN A 142 11.73 -1.06 -14.05
C GLN A 142 11.30 -2.00 -15.17
N GLY A 143 10.47 -1.49 -16.10
CA GLY A 143 9.93 -2.26 -17.22
C GLY A 143 8.65 -3.04 -16.90
N PHE A 144 8.18 -3.02 -15.65
CA PHE A 144 6.93 -3.67 -15.23
C PHE A 144 5.82 -2.68 -14.86
N ASP A 145 6.08 -1.38 -14.95
CA ASP A 145 5.08 -0.31 -14.75
C ASP A 145 4.21 -0.05 -16.00
N ASP A 146 3.87 -1.12 -16.72
CA ASP A 146 3.02 -1.07 -17.90
C ASP A 146 2.11 -2.31 -17.91
N PRO A 147 0.77 -2.16 -17.99
CA PRO A 147 -0.15 -3.28 -17.93
C PRO A 147 0.03 -4.30 -19.05
N ASP A 148 0.44 -3.87 -20.24
CA ASP A 148 0.65 -4.75 -21.40
C ASP A 148 1.95 -5.57 -21.28
N SER A 149 2.93 -5.02 -20.54
CA SER A 149 4.23 -5.66 -20.30
C SER A 149 4.28 -6.46 -18.98
N TYR A 150 3.32 -6.26 -18.09
CA TYR A 150 3.33 -6.86 -16.76
C TYR A 150 2.84 -8.31 -16.75
N ALA A 151 3.73 -9.21 -16.29
CA ALA A 151 3.37 -10.56 -15.86
C ALA A 151 4.03 -10.85 -14.52
N TYR A 152 3.23 -11.29 -13.53
CA TYR A 152 3.70 -11.53 -12.16
C TYR A 152 4.89 -12.50 -12.09
N GLU A 153 4.84 -13.59 -12.87
CA GLU A 153 5.90 -14.60 -12.89
C GLU A 153 7.20 -14.02 -13.46
N THR A 154 7.13 -13.23 -14.53
CA THR A 154 8.29 -12.56 -15.13
C THR A 154 8.89 -11.52 -14.19
N PHE A 155 8.06 -10.71 -13.53
CA PHE A 155 8.51 -9.77 -12.50
C PHE A 155 9.21 -10.51 -11.36
N ARG A 156 8.61 -11.61 -10.88
CA ARG A 156 9.19 -12.43 -9.81
C ARG A 156 10.58 -12.93 -10.19
N ASP A 157 10.73 -13.48 -11.37
CA ASP A 157 11.99 -14.08 -11.80
C ASP A 157 13.09 -13.01 -11.96
N GLU A 158 12.75 -11.85 -12.52
CA GLU A 158 13.67 -10.70 -12.58
C GLU A 158 14.06 -10.22 -11.18
N PHE A 159 13.09 -10.06 -10.27
CA PHE A 159 13.34 -9.62 -8.90
C PHE A 159 14.25 -10.59 -8.14
N ILE A 160 14.00 -11.90 -8.25
CA ILE A 160 14.88 -12.93 -7.67
C ILE A 160 16.28 -12.85 -8.28
N GLY A 161 16.38 -12.70 -9.61
CA GLY A 161 17.65 -12.57 -10.30
C GLY A 161 18.46 -11.36 -9.83
N GLN A 162 17.82 -10.21 -9.61
CA GLN A 162 18.48 -9.02 -9.06
C GLN A 162 18.89 -9.22 -7.59
N LEU A 163 18.07 -9.88 -6.77
CA LEU A 163 18.41 -10.19 -5.38
C LEU A 163 19.64 -11.07 -5.27
N VAL A 164 19.73 -12.15 -6.06
CA VAL A 164 20.89 -13.06 -6.03
C VAL A 164 22.18 -12.34 -6.48
N LYS A 165 22.08 -11.46 -7.48
CA LYS A 165 23.22 -10.64 -7.92
C LYS A 165 23.67 -9.65 -6.86
N ALA A 166 22.72 -9.00 -6.18
CA ALA A 166 22.97 -7.97 -5.19
C ALA A 166 23.39 -8.53 -3.82
N LEU A 167 22.95 -9.75 -3.49
CA LEU A 167 23.21 -10.44 -2.24
C LEU A 167 23.74 -11.86 -2.50
N PRO A 168 24.98 -11.99 -3.05
CA PRO A 168 25.57 -13.29 -3.28
C PRO A 168 25.83 -13.98 -1.94
N HIS A 169 25.20 -15.13 -1.73
CA HIS A 169 25.38 -15.93 -0.52
C HIS A 169 25.29 -17.43 -0.87
N PRO A 170 26.18 -18.30 -0.36
CA PRO A 170 26.20 -19.73 -0.71
C PRO A 170 24.86 -20.45 -0.48
N SER A 171 24.13 -20.07 0.57
CA SER A 171 22.81 -20.62 0.89
C SER A 171 21.65 -20.08 0.01
N LEU A 172 21.91 -19.07 -0.81
CA LEU A 172 20.95 -18.47 -1.76
C LEU A 172 21.25 -18.88 -3.21
N ASN A 173 22.23 -19.76 -3.43
CA ASN A 173 22.52 -20.30 -4.75
C ASN A 173 21.31 -21.10 -5.25
N TYR A 174 20.82 -20.72 -6.43
CA TYR A 174 19.71 -21.38 -7.12
C TYR A 174 20.08 -22.79 -7.66
N ASP A 175 21.35 -23.20 -7.49
CA ASP A 175 21.86 -24.52 -7.83
C ASP A 175 21.66 -25.51 -6.68
N ALA A 176 20.41 -25.90 -6.45
CA ALA A 176 20.09 -27.08 -5.66
C ALA A 176 18.84 -27.77 -6.21
N GLY A 177 19.04 -28.55 -7.28
CA GLY A 177 18.17 -29.67 -7.68
C GLY A 177 17.01 -29.33 -8.61
#